data_AF-A0A543I2L0-F1
#
_entry.id   AF-A0A543I2L0-F1
#
_cell.length_a   1.000
_cell.length_b   1.000
_cell.length_c   1.000
_cell.angle_alpha   90.00
_cell.angle_beta   90.00
_cell.angle_gamma   90.00
#
_symmetry.space_group_name_H-M   'P 1'
#
loop_
_entity.id
_entity.type
_entity.pdbx_description
1 polymer ?
#
loop_
_entity_poly.entity_id
_entity_poly.type
_entity_poly.pdbx_seq_one_letter_code
_entity_poly.pdbx_strand_id
1 'polypeptide(L)'
;MAEKLSRQAASDALPAWRHLLQRMHLTVRAPDFVTALDFVGRVGRLAEEQGHHPDIDLRYDVVHIVLSSHDVGGVTERDVALGRAIDEVVAELGLGSEPSSLTQVEIAIDAIDIDAVRPFWAAVLGYDVKARDDLQDRLQLGPAVWFQQMDEPRPQRNRIHLDVTVAHDEALARIDRALAAGGHLVSDAEAPAFWILADVEGNEACVCTWQGRDPTPHD
;
A
#
# COMPACT_ATOMS: atom_id res chain seq x y z
N MET A 1 21.29 -4.63 -17.03
CA MET A 1 20.09 -4.41 -16.20
C MET A 1 20.01 -5.57 -15.23
N ALA A 2 19.73 -5.32 -13.95
CA ALA A 2 19.58 -6.42 -12.98
C ALA A 2 18.40 -7.31 -13.40
N GLU A 3 18.58 -8.62 -13.33
CA GLU A 3 17.53 -9.59 -13.68
C GLU A 3 16.61 -9.85 -12.49
N LYS A 4 15.32 -10.00 -12.76
CA LYS A 4 14.32 -10.33 -11.75
C LYS A 4 14.47 -11.80 -11.35
N LEU A 5 14.60 -12.05 -10.05
CA LEU A 5 14.62 -13.39 -9.50
C LEU A 5 13.23 -14.02 -9.51
N SER A 6 13.19 -15.35 -9.58
CA SER A 6 11.96 -16.08 -9.30
C SER A 6 11.60 -15.95 -7.82
N ARG A 7 10.31 -16.03 -7.50
CA ARG A 7 9.83 -15.96 -6.10
C ARG A 7 10.47 -17.06 -5.24
N GLN A 8 10.68 -18.25 -5.82
CA GLN A 8 11.33 -19.37 -5.16
C GLN A 8 12.80 -19.04 -4.87
N ALA A 9 13.55 -18.59 -5.87
CA ALA A 9 14.97 -18.26 -5.71
C ALA A 9 15.18 -17.14 -4.67
N ALA A 10 14.35 -16.10 -4.68
CA ALA A 10 14.38 -15.04 -3.68
C ALA A 10 14.08 -15.55 -2.26
N SER A 11 13.09 -16.43 -2.11
CA SER A 11 12.74 -17.02 -0.80
C SER A 11 13.82 -17.96 -0.28
N ASP A 12 14.43 -18.76 -1.16
CA ASP A 12 15.54 -19.66 -0.80
C ASP A 12 16.78 -18.87 -0.38
N ALA A 13 17.01 -17.70 -0.99
CA ALA A 13 18.15 -16.85 -0.69
C ALA A 13 18.03 -16.08 0.64
N LEU A 14 16.81 -15.86 1.13
CA LEU A 14 16.48 -15.09 2.33
C LEU A 14 15.42 -15.83 3.18
N PRO A 15 15.77 -16.92 3.87
CA PRO A 15 14.81 -17.80 4.56
C PRO A 15 14.10 -17.14 5.76
N ALA A 16 14.69 -16.09 6.35
CA ALA A 16 14.05 -15.30 7.41
C ALA A 16 12.96 -14.35 6.87
N TRP A 17 12.99 -14.06 5.57
CA TRP A 17 12.10 -13.11 4.90
C TRP A 17 10.90 -13.85 4.29
N ARG A 18 9.82 -13.11 4.01
CA ARG A 18 8.64 -13.65 3.31
C ARG A 18 8.44 -12.92 1.99
N HIS A 19 8.38 -13.67 0.91
CA HIS A 19 7.99 -13.14 -0.38
C HIS A 19 6.47 -12.95 -0.40
N LEU A 20 6.00 -11.70 -0.34
CA LEU A 20 4.58 -11.36 -0.45
C LEU A 20 4.40 -10.47 -1.68
N LEU A 21 3.42 -10.81 -2.52
CA LEU A 21 3.17 -10.13 -3.79
C LEU A 21 4.40 -10.10 -4.72
N GLN A 22 5.11 -8.97 -4.81
CA GLN A 22 6.30 -8.76 -5.64
C GLN A 22 7.55 -8.36 -4.82
N ARG A 23 7.51 -8.47 -3.49
CA ARG A 23 8.50 -7.86 -2.58
C ARG A 23 8.91 -8.85 -1.48
N MET A 24 10.11 -8.65 -0.92
CA MET A 24 10.58 -9.40 0.24
C MET A 24 10.29 -8.61 1.51
N HIS A 25 9.73 -9.26 2.52
CA HIS A 25 9.31 -8.65 3.77
C HIS A 25 10.01 -9.27 4.98
N LEU A 26 10.45 -8.43 5.91
CA LEU A 26 10.96 -8.82 7.22
C LEU A 26 10.27 -7.99 8.29
N THR A 27 9.85 -8.62 9.38
CA THR A 27 9.40 -7.92 10.59
C THR A 27 10.28 -8.35 11.75
N VAL A 28 10.85 -7.36 12.44
CA VAL A 28 11.74 -7.53 13.59
C VAL A 28 11.09 -6.88 14.81
N ARG A 29 11.13 -7.55 15.97
CA ARG A 29 10.75 -6.97 17.25
C ARG A 29 11.99 -6.67 18.10
N ALA A 30 12.06 -5.45 18.60
CA ALA A 30 13.06 -4.98 19.54
C ALA A 30 12.49 -4.91 20.97
N PRO A 31 13.33 -4.86 22.02
CA PRO A 31 12.85 -4.72 23.40
C PRO A 31 12.29 -3.32 23.71
N ASP A 32 12.71 -2.30 22.95
CA ASP A 32 12.29 -0.91 23.12
C ASP A 32 12.51 -0.10 21.83
N PHE A 33 11.98 1.13 21.83
CA PHE A 33 12.08 2.03 20.68
C PHE A 33 13.50 2.47 20.36
N VAL A 34 14.38 2.60 21.35
CA VAL A 34 15.76 3.04 21.13
C VAL A 34 16.55 1.97 20.39
N THR A 35 16.34 0.70 20.75
CA THR A 35 16.93 -0.44 20.06
C THR A 35 16.36 -0.60 18.64
N ALA A 36 15.05 -0.41 18.47
CA ALA A 36 14.42 -0.40 17.15
C ALA A 36 15.00 0.72 16.25
N LEU A 37 15.21 1.92 16.82
CA LEU A 37 15.81 3.05 16.11
C LEU A 37 17.29 2.81 15.76
N ASP A 38 18.09 2.18 16.65
CA ASP A 38 19.47 1.79 16.33
C ASP A 38 19.52 0.79 15.16
N PHE A 39 18.63 -0.21 15.18
CA PHE A 39 18.47 -1.15 14.08
C PHE A 39 18.19 -0.44 12.75
N VAL A 40 17.19 0.45 12.71
CA VAL A 40 16.86 1.26 11.52
C VAL A 40 18.07 2.09 11.07
N GLY A 41 18.79 2.71 12.00
CA GLY A 41 19.98 3.51 11.70
C GLY A 41 21.11 2.69 11.06
N ARG A 42 21.30 1.43 11.48
CA ARG A 42 22.27 0.50 10.87
C ARG A 42 21.84 0.08 9.47
N VAL A 43 20.57 -0.30 9.30
CA VAL A 43 20.00 -0.66 7.99
C VAL A 43 20.13 0.50 7.00
N GLY A 44 19.83 1.73 7.44
CA GLY A 44 19.96 2.92 6.59
C GLY A 44 21.38 3.17 6.09
N ARG A 45 22.41 2.90 6.90
CA ARG A 45 23.82 2.99 6.46
C ARG A 45 24.17 1.93 5.43
N LEU A 46 23.76 0.68 5.66
CA LEU A 46 23.96 -0.42 4.70
C LEU A 46 23.28 -0.11 3.35
N ALA A 47 22.06 0.42 3.39
CA ALA A 47 21.33 0.83 2.20
C ALA A 47 22.08 1.89 1.39
N GLU A 48 22.61 2.92 2.05
CA GLU A 48 23.38 3.98 1.40
C GLU A 48 24.71 3.46 0.84
N GLU A 49 25.43 2.64 1.59
CA GLU A 49 26.68 2.00 1.15
C GLU A 49 26.47 1.12 -0.10
N GLN A 50 25.32 0.45 -0.20
CA GLN A 50 24.97 -0.43 -1.32
C GLN A 50 24.26 0.31 -2.47
N GLY A 51 23.88 1.57 -2.29
CA GLY A 51 23.09 2.33 -3.26
C GLY A 51 21.75 1.67 -3.60
N HIS A 52 21.14 1.00 -2.62
CA HIS A 52 19.86 0.29 -2.75
C HIS A 52 19.06 0.47 -1.47
N HIS A 53 17.88 1.07 -1.56
CA HIS A 53 17.15 1.55 -0.39
C HIS A 53 15.90 0.72 -0.12
N PRO A 54 15.69 0.23 1.12
CA PRO A 54 14.46 -0.43 1.53
C PRO A 54 13.35 0.59 1.87
N ASP A 55 12.09 0.13 1.88
CA ASP A 55 11.05 0.80 2.63
C ASP A 55 11.09 0.32 4.10
N ILE A 56 11.03 1.26 5.04
CA ILE A 56 11.11 0.97 6.48
C ILE A 56 9.94 1.63 7.21
N ASP A 57 9.14 0.83 7.90
CA ASP A 57 8.14 1.29 8.86
C ASP A 57 8.62 0.99 10.29
N LEU A 58 8.87 2.06 11.06
CA LEU A 58 9.25 1.99 12.47
C LEU A 58 8.03 2.32 13.34
N ARG A 59 7.55 1.32 14.08
CA ARG A 59 6.61 1.49 15.19
C ARG A 59 7.36 1.41 16.51
N TYR A 60 6.63 1.48 17.63
CA TYR A 60 7.22 1.52 18.98
C TYR A 60 8.36 0.51 19.17
N ASP A 61 8.12 -0.78 19.01
CA ASP A 61 9.11 -1.84 19.21
C ASP A 61 9.19 -2.78 18.00
N VAL A 62 8.54 -2.43 16.89
CA VAL A 62 8.45 -3.24 15.68
C VAL A 62 9.02 -2.46 14.50
N VAL A 63 9.89 -3.12 13.74
CA VAL A 63 10.42 -2.60 12.48
C VAL A 63 10.01 -3.53 11.36
N HIS A 64 9.28 -2.99 10.39
CA HIS A 64 8.95 -3.69 9.15
C HIS A 64 9.83 -3.18 8.01
N ILE A 65 10.47 -4.09 7.29
CA ILE A 65 11.36 -3.79 6.18
C ILE A 65 10.82 -4.47 4.92
N VAL A 66 10.79 -3.71 3.83
CA VAL A 66 10.40 -4.20 2.51
C VAL A 66 11.53 -3.96 1.52
N LEU A 67 11.87 -4.99 0.75
CA LEU A 67 12.89 -4.95 -0.29
C LEU A 67 12.27 -5.24 -1.66
N SER A 68 12.53 -4.33 -2.60
CA SER A 68 12.33 -4.57 -4.03
C SER A 68 13.17 -3.60 -4.87
N SER A 69 13.51 -4.02 -6.08
CA SER A 69 14.15 -3.16 -7.07
C SER A 69 13.10 -2.38 -7.86
N HIS A 70 12.91 -1.11 -7.51
CA HIS A 70 11.84 -0.26 -8.05
C HIS A 70 11.92 -0.04 -9.56
N ASP A 71 13.12 0.06 -10.10
CA ASP A 71 13.42 0.18 -11.53
C ASP A 71 13.12 -1.09 -12.33
N VAL A 72 13.10 -2.26 -11.68
CA VAL A 72 12.83 -3.56 -12.30
C VAL A 72 11.40 -4.06 -12.05
N GLY A 73 10.74 -3.56 -11.00
CA GLY A 73 9.39 -4.03 -10.62
C GLY A 73 9.40 -5.44 -10.03
N GLY A 74 10.36 -5.73 -9.15
CA GLY A 74 10.46 -7.01 -8.45
C GLY A 74 11.75 -7.19 -7.66
N VAL A 75 11.95 -8.41 -7.16
CA VAL A 75 13.15 -8.76 -6.38
C VAL A 75 14.30 -9.11 -7.32
N THR A 76 15.48 -8.56 -7.07
CA THR A 76 16.74 -8.85 -7.77
C THR A 76 17.84 -9.26 -6.79
N GLU A 77 19.04 -9.54 -7.30
CA GLU A 77 20.22 -9.80 -6.46
C GLU A 77 20.59 -8.63 -5.54
N ARG A 78 20.22 -7.38 -5.88
CA ARG A 78 20.43 -6.22 -4.98
C ARG A 78 19.62 -6.34 -3.70
N ASP A 79 18.37 -6.80 -3.83
CA ASP A 79 17.49 -7.04 -2.69
C ASP A 79 18.02 -8.18 -1.82
N VAL A 80 18.51 -9.25 -2.45
CA VAL A 80 19.12 -10.37 -1.73
C VAL A 80 20.39 -9.94 -0.99
N ALA A 81 21.26 -9.15 -1.63
CA ALA A 81 22.49 -8.66 -1.00
C ALA A 81 22.20 -7.80 0.23
N LEU A 82 21.28 -6.83 0.11
CA LEU A 82 20.88 -5.99 1.23
C LEU A 82 20.17 -6.80 2.33
N GLY A 83 19.27 -7.72 1.96
CA GLY A 83 18.57 -8.59 2.91
C GLY A 83 19.53 -9.42 3.77
N ARG A 84 20.60 -9.98 3.17
CA ARG A 84 21.63 -10.70 3.92
C ARG A 84 22.40 -9.82 4.90
N ALA A 85 22.76 -8.61 4.48
CA ALA A 85 23.41 -7.65 5.36
C ALA A 85 22.50 -7.23 6.54
N ILE A 86 21.19 -7.11 6.29
CA ILE A 86 20.20 -6.85 7.35
C ILE A 86 20.10 -8.04 8.31
N ASP A 87 20.10 -9.28 7.82
CA ASP A 87 20.09 -10.48 8.66
C ASP A 87 21.30 -10.52 9.61
N GLU A 88 22.48 -10.05 9.18
CA GLU A 88 23.66 -9.91 10.03
C GLU A 88 23.41 -8.90 11.18
N VAL A 89 22.81 -7.75 10.88
CA VAL A 89 22.47 -6.74 11.91
C VAL A 89 21.45 -7.30 12.90
N VAL A 90 20.44 -8.03 12.42
CA VAL A 90 19.45 -8.71 13.28
C VAL A 90 20.15 -9.67 14.26
N ALA A 91 21.10 -10.47 13.76
CA ALA A 91 21.87 -11.40 14.57
C ALA A 91 22.79 -10.69 15.58
N GLU A 92 23.49 -9.63 15.17
CA GLU A 92 24.37 -8.83 16.03
C GLU A 92 23.63 -8.19 17.21
N LEU A 93 22.42 -7.71 16.96
CA LEU A 93 21.57 -7.09 17.98
C LEU A 93 20.74 -8.10 18.77
N GLY A 94 20.80 -9.39 18.42
CA GLY A 94 20.04 -10.46 19.09
C GLY A 94 18.52 -10.29 18.95
N LEU A 95 18.06 -9.72 17.83
CA LEU A 95 16.64 -9.45 17.60
C LEU A 95 15.91 -10.68 17.01
N GLY A 96 14.62 -10.79 17.30
CA GLY A 96 13.77 -11.86 16.77
C GLY A 96 12.99 -11.42 15.53
N SER A 97 12.85 -12.32 14.55
CA SER A 97 11.91 -12.14 13.45
C SER A 97 10.52 -12.69 13.80
N GLU A 98 9.46 -11.97 13.42
CA GLU A 98 8.06 -12.35 13.69
C GLU A 98 7.28 -12.53 12.39
N PRO A 99 7.58 -13.54 11.56
CA PRO A 99 6.95 -13.71 10.25
C PRO A 99 5.44 -13.99 10.30
N SER A 100 4.92 -14.46 11.45
CA SER A 100 3.48 -14.71 11.64
C SER A 100 2.64 -13.43 11.73
N SER A 101 3.27 -12.28 11.96
CA SER A 101 2.59 -10.98 12.00
C SER A 101 2.39 -10.36 10.60
N LEU A 102 3.03 -10.92 9.57
CA LEU A 102 3.03 -10.36 8.23
C LEU A 102 1.69 -10.62 7.54
N THR A 103 1.10 -9.56 7.01
CA THR A 103 -0.09 -9.63 6.14
C THR A 103 0.02 -8.53 5.08
N GLN A 104 -0.32 -8.87 3.85
CA GLN A 104 -0.48 -7.95 2.72
C GLN A 104 -1.90 -8.09 2.20
N VAL A 105 -2.54 -6.97 1.88
CA VAL A 105 -3.90 -6.93 1.34
C VAL A 105 -3.86 -6.20 0.01
N GLU A 106 -4.60 -6.72 -0.97
CA GLU A 106 -4.91 -6.05 -2.22
C GLU A 106 -6.42 -6.01 -2.37
N ILE A 107 -6.92 -4.98 -3.05
CA ILE A 107 -8.35 -4.82 -3.34
C ILE A 107 -8.55 -5.09 -4.83
N ALA A 108 -9.47 -6.01 -5.14
CA ALA A 108 -9.92 -6.27 -6.50
C ALA A 108 -11.20 -5.48 -6.77
N ILE A 109 -11.25 -4.78 -7.90
CA ILE A 109 -12.47 -4.17 -8.41
C ILE A 109 -12.91 -4.93 -9.65
N ASP A 110 -14.07 -5.57 -9.57
CA ASP A 110 -14.72 -6.20 -10.72
C ASP A 110 -15.19 -5.11 -11.69
N ALA A 111 -14.84 -5.23 -12.97
CA ALA A 111 -15.22 -4.25 -14.00
C ALA A 111 -15.46 -4.91 -15.37
N ILE A 112 -16.42 -4.37 -16.13
CA ILE A 112 -16.69 -4.75 -17.52
C ILE A 112 -15.78 -3.96 -18.47
N ASP A 113 -15.57 -2.68 -18.22
CA ASP A 113 -14.68 -1.79 -18.94
C ASP A 113 -13.66 -1.17 -17.97
N ILE A 114 -12.53 -1.88 -17.80
CA ILE A 114 -11.44 -1.48 -16.92
C ILE A 114 -10.90 -0.09 -17.29
N ASP A 115 -10.78 0.21 -18.59
CA ASP A 115 -10.26 1.48 -19.07
C ASP A 115 -11.19 2.66 -18.71
N ALA A 116 -12.50 2.41 -18.65
CA ALA A 116 -13.47 3.43 -18.27
C ALA A 116 -13.54 3.68 -16.75
N VAL A 117 -13.39 2.65 -15.90
CA VAL A 117 -13.48 2.81 -14.44
C VAL A 117 -12.16 3.22 -13.78
N ARG A 118 -11.01 2.79 -14.32
CA ARG A 118 -9.69 2.98 -13.69
C ARG A 118 -9.32 4.45 -13.41
N PRO A 119 -9.58 5.42 -14.31
CA PRO A 119 -9.26 6.83 -14.04
C PRO A 119 -9.98 7.37 -12.80
N PHE A 120 -11.25 6.99 -12.58
CA PHE A 120 -11.99 7.34 -11.38
C PHE A 120 -11.31 6.80 -10.12
N TRP A 121 -10.96 5.52 -10.12
CA TRP A 121 -10.32 4.86 -8.98
C TRP A 121 -8.93 5.46 -8.67
N ALA A 122 -8.14 5.76 -9.70
CA ALA A 122 -6.86 6.46 -9.53
C ALA A 122 -7.08 7.84 -8.87
N ALA A 123 -8.07 8.59 -9.35
CA ALA A 123 -8.37 9.93 -8.85
C ALA A 123 -8.91 9.93 -7.41
N VAL A 124 -9.88 9.05 -7.09
CA VAL A 124 -10.52 9.01 -5.77
C VAL A 124 -9.56 8.50 -4.69
N LEU A 125 -8.73 7.50 -5.00
CA LEU A 125 -7.70 6.99 -4.08
C LEU A 125 -6.50 7.96 -3.97
N GLY A 126 -6.21 8.71 -5.03
CA GLY A 126 -4.99 9.51 -5.14
C GLY A 126 -3.75 8.66 -5.48
N TYR A 127 -3.96 7.53 -6.14
CA TYR A 127 -2.96 6.52 -6.49
C TYR A 127 -2.40 6.75 -7.90
N ASP A 128 -1.25 6.15 -8.18
CA ASP A 128 -0.66 6.13 -9.53
C ASP A 128 -0.87 4.77 -10.20
N VAL A 129 -1.02 4.79 -11.53
CA VAL A 129 -1.02 3.58 -12.35
C VAL A 129 0.42 3.05 -12.44
N LYS A 130 0.61 1.77 -12.14
CA LYS A 130 1.90 1.07 -12.22
C LYS A 130 1.82 -0.11 -13.19
N ALA A 131 2.86 -0.95 -13.19
CA ALA A 131 2.94 -2.11 -14.09
C ALA A 131 1.70 -3.00 -13.96
N ARG A 132 1.25 -3.57 -15.09
CA ARG A 132 -0.01 -4.33 -15.22
C ARG A 132 -1.29 -3.52 -15.02
N ASP A 133 -1.19 -2.20 -15.09
CA ASP A 133 -2.34 -1.28 -14.99
C ASP A 133 -3.04 -1.27 -13.62
N ASP A 134 -2.38 -1.83 -12.60
CA ASP A 134 -2.80 -1.76 -11.21
C ASP A 134 -2.53 -0.38 -10.62
N LEU A 135 -3.32 0.02 -9.62
CA LEU A 135 -3.16 1.26 -8.88
C LEU A 135 -2.36 1.01 -7.59
N GLN A 136 -1.32 1.82 -7.39
CA GLN A 136 -0.49 1.77 -6.19
C GLN A 136 -0.52 3.12 -5.48
N ASP A 137 -0.62 3.10 -4.15
CA ASP A 137 -0.34 4.27 -3.33
C ASP A 137 1.05 4.82 -3.65
N ARG A 138 1.14 6.13 -3.88
CA ARG A 138 2.39 6.84 -4.16
C ARG A 138 3.42 6.63 -3.06
N LEU A 139 2.95 6.56 -1.82
CA LEU A 139 3.78 6.35 -0.64
C LEU A 139 3.89 4.87 -0.25
N GLN A 140 3.21 3.99 -0.98
CA GLN A 140 3.13 2.54 -0.72
C GLN A 140 2.69 2.18 0.72
N LEU A 141 1.90 3.05 1.37
CA LEU A 141 1.36 2.84 2.69
C LEU A 141 0.02 2.09 2.64
N GLY A 142 -0.79 2.36 1.61
CA GLY A 142 -2.06 1.69 1.37
C GLY A 142 -1.96 0.39 0.54
N PRO A 143 -3.01 -0.45 0.57
CA PRO A 143 -3.09 -1.65 -0.26
C PRO A 143 -3.09 -1.29 -1.75
N ALA A 144 -2.57 -2.16 -2.60
CA ALA A 144 -2.72 -2.02 -4.05
C ALA A 144 -4.18 -2.29 -4.46
N VAL A 145 -4.61 -1.68 -5.55
CA VAL A 145 -5.92 -1.90 -6.16
C VAL A 145 -5.73 -2.40 -7.58
N TRP A 146 -6.30 -3.55 -7.90
CA TRP A 146 -6.25 -4.14 -9.23
C TRP A 146 -7.67 -4.36 -9.77
N PHE A 147 -7.77 -4.56 -11.08
CA PHE A 147 -9.06 -4.71 -11.75
C PHE A 147 -9.25 -6.12 -12.28
N GLN A 148 -10.37 -6.74 -11.93
CA GLN A 148 -10.76 -8.04 -12.42
C GLN A 148 -11.73 -7.88 -13.59
N GLN A 149 -11.29 -8.27 -14.78
CA GLN A 149 -12.15 -8.27 -15.97
C GLN A 149 -13.32 -9.23 -15.77
N MET A 150 -14.53 -8.73 -16.01
CA MET A 150 -15.77 -9.49 -16.00
C MET A 150 -16.35 -9.62 -17.41
N ASP A 151 -17.03 -10.72 -17.67
CA ASP A 151 -17.78 -10.96 -18.91
C ASP A 151 -19.27 -10.60 -18.78
N GLU A 152 -19.78 -10.60 -17.55
CA GLU A 152 -21.19 -10.31 -17.21
C GLU A 152 -21.27 -9.34 -16.03
N PRO A 153 -22.19 -8.36 -16.06
CA PRO A 153 -22.29 -7.36 -15.00
C PRO A 153 -22.85 -7.97 -13.70
N ARG A 154 -22.41 -7.43 -12.56
CA ARG A 154 -23.03 -7.69 -11.25
C ARG A 154 -24.05 -6.58 -10.95
N PRO A 155 -25.36 -6.80 -11.14
CA PRO A 155 -26.35 -5.72 -11.14
C PRO A 155 -26.72 -5.18 -9.74
N GLN A 156 -26.25 -5.82 -8.67
CA GLN A 156 -26.47 -5.31 -7.31
C GLN A 156 -25.37 -4.31 -6.97
N ARG A 157 -25.75 -3.24 -6.24
CA ARG A 157 -24.79 -2.31 -5.63
C ARG A 157 -23.76 -3.06 -4.79
N ASN A 158 -22.52 -2.58 -4.80
CA ASN A 158 -21.47 -3.06 -3.92
C ASN A 158 -21.94 -3.01 -2.46
N ARG A 159 -21.70 -4.10 -1.73
CA ARG A 159 -22.02 -4.21 -0.29
C ARG A 159 -20.85 -3.81 0.61
N ILE A 160 -19.79 -3.31 0.00
CA ILE A 160 -18.58 -2.78 0.64
C ILE A 160 -18.33 -1.42 -0.02
N HIS A 161 -17.85 -0.47 0.77
CA HIS A 161 -17.39 0.84 0.32
C HIS A 161 -15.96 1.07 0.80
N LEU A 162 -15.16 1.77 -0.01
CA LEU A 162 -13.84 2.22 0.39
C LEU A 162 -13.93 3.66 0.85
N ASP A 163 -13.63 3.88 2.14
CA ASP A 163 -13.63 5.21 2.73
C ASP A 163 -12.24 5.84 2.59
N VAL A 164 -12.10 6.77 1.65
CA VAL A 164 -10.86 7.50 1.41
C VAL A 164 -10.85 8.77 2.25
N THR A 165 -10.20 8.68 3.41
CA THR A 165 -10.04 9.83 4.30
C THR A 165 -8.89 10.71 3.83
N VAL A 166 -9.19 11.99 3.63
CA VAL A 166 -8.23 13.00 3.16
C VAL A 166 -8.12 14.16 4.15
N ALA A 167 -7.09 14.98 3.99
CA ALA A 167 -7.05 16.27 4.67
C ALA A 167 -8.30 17.07 4.29
N HIS A 168 -8.96 17.67 5.27
CA HIS A 168 -10.27 18.32 5.09
C HIS A 168 -10.28 19.39 3.98
N ASP A 169 -9.18 20.12 3.85
CA ASP A 169 -8.91 21.16 2.84
C ASP A 169 -8.59 20.60 1.44
N GLU A 170 -8.35 19.30 1.32
CA GLU A 170 -8.12 18.58 0.05
C GLU A 170 -9.37 17.84 -0.46
N ALA A 171 -10.44 17.75 0.34
CA ALA A 171 -11.61 16.95 0.04
C ALA A 171 -12.32 17.38 -1.26
N LEU A 172 -12.61 18.67 -1.41
CA LEU A 172 -13.28 19.17 -2.62
C LEU A 172 -12.42 18.97 -3.88
N ALA A 173 -11.11 19.22 -3.79
CA ALA A 173 -10.19 18.99 -4.90
C ALA A 173 -10.09 17.49 -5.26
N ARG A 174 -10.22 16.58 -4.28
CA ARG A 174 -10.30 15.14 -4.52
C ARG A 174 -11.56 14.76 -5.28
N ILE A 175 -12.70 15.29 -4.84
CA ILE A 175 -14.01 15.09 -5.48
C ILE A 175 -13.98 15.59 -6.93
N ASP A 176 -13.51 16.83 -7.16
CA ASP A 176 -13.43 17.42 -8.49
C ASP A 176 -12.60 16.57 -9.47
N ARG A 177 -11.46 16.02 -9.01
CA ARG A 177 -10.65 15.11 -9.82
C ARG A 177 -11.38 13.81 -10.14
N ALA A 178 -12.09 13.23 -9.18
CA ALA A 178 -12.84 11.99 -9.39
C ALA A 178 -14.02 12.21 -10.37
N LEU A 179 -14.72 13.33 -10.27
CA LEU A 179 -15.77 13.72 -11.22
C LEU A 179 -15.21 13.97 -12.64
N ALA A 180 -14.08 14.69 -12.74
CA ALA A 180 -13.41 14.92 -14.02
C ALA A 180 -12.89 13.62 -14.67
N ALA A 181 -12.62 12.59 -13.87
CA ALA A 181 -12.18 11.28 -14.31
C ALA A 181 -13.34 10.33 -14.72
N GLY A 182 -14.55 10.86 -14.89
CA GLY A 182 -15.72 10.09 -15.34
C GLY A 182 -16.61 9.58 -14.22
N GLY A 183 -16.26 9.84 -12.96
CA GLY A 183 -17.14 9.54 -11.83
C GLY A 183 -18.32 10.51 -11.72
N HIS A 184 -19.26 10.16 -10.85
CA HIS A 184 -20.39 11.02 -10.51
C HIS A 184 -20.65 11.03 -9.00
N LEU A 185 -21.24 12.12 -8.52
CA LEU A 185 -21.67 12.25 -7.13
C LEU A 185 -22.96 11.45 -6.92
N VAL A 186 -22.93 10.52 -5.98
CA VAL A 186 -24.10 9.73 -5.56
C VAL A 186 -24.84 10.43 -4.41
N SER A 187 -24.11 10.96 -3.43
CA SER A 187 -24.70 11.68 -2.29
C SER A 187 -23.69 12.60 -1.61
N ASP A 188 -24.14 13.79 -1.22
CA ASP A 188 -23.46 14.75 -0.36
C ASP A 188 -24.24 15.06 0.93
N ALA A 189 -25.26 14.24 1.25
CA ALA A 189 -26.16 14.49 2.38
C ALA A 189 -25.44 14.56 3.74
N GLU A 190 -24.29 13.92 3.84
CA GLU A 190 -23.47 13.82 5.05
C GLU A 190 -22.22 14.73 4.98
N ALA A 191 -22.16 15.64 4.01
CA ALA A 191 -21.09 16.62 3.94
C ALA A 191 -21.12 17.55 5.18
N PRO A 192 -19.95 17.90 5.76
CA PRO A 192 -18.60 17.63 5.27
C PRO A 192 -17.96 16.32 5.80
N ALA A 193 -18.71 15.46 6.50
CA ALA A 193 -18.16 14.24 7.08
C ALA A 193 -17.77 13.24 5.98
N PHE A 194 -18.60 13.10 4.94
CA PHE A 194 -18.23 12.37 3.73
C PHE A 194 -19.15 12.67 2.53
N TRP A 195 -18.64 12.36 1.34
CA TRP A 195 -19.36 12.35 0.07
C TRP A 195 -19.26 10.96 -0.55
N ILE A 196 -20.34 10.47 -1.15
CA ILE A 196 -20.37 9.19 -1.87
C ILE A 196 -20.24 9.50 -3.36
N LEU A 197 -19.25 8.90 -4.02
CA LEU A 197 -19.08 8.95 -5.46
C LEU A 197 -19.13 7.54 -6.03
N ALA A 198 -19.40 7.44 -7.34
CA ALA A 198 -19.32 6.19 -8.07
C ALA A 198 -18.61 6.34 -9.41
N ASP A 199 -17.98 5.26 -9.86
CA ASP A 199 -17.48 5.13 -11.23
C ASP A 199 -18.65 4.98 -12.25
N VAL A 200 -18.29 4.82 -13.52
CA VAL A 200 -19.27 4.67 -14.62
C VAL A 200 -20.07 3.38 -14.56
N GLU A 201 -19.62 2.36 -13.82
CA GLU A 201 -20.31 1.09 -13.62
C GLU A 201 -21.12 1.05 -12.31
N GLY A 202 -21.03 2.09 -11.50
CA GLY A 202 -21.76 2.22 -10.23
C GLY A 202 -21.02 1.65 -9.03
N ASN A 203 -19.71 1.36 -9.13
CA ASN A 203 -18.92 1.00 -7.96
C ASN A 203 -18.66 2.25 -7.11
N GLU A 204 -19.03 2.17 -5.83
CA GLU A 204 -19.00 3.33 -4.92
C GLU A 204 -17.74 3.41 -4.06
N ALA A 205 -17.30 4.64 -3.80
CA ALA A 205 -16.28 5.00 -2.82
C ALA A 205 -16.64 6.32 -2.12
N CYS A 206 -16.18 6.49 -0.89
CA CYS A 206 -16.39 7.73 -0.14
C CYS A 206 -15.13 8.59 -0.12
N VAL A 207 -15.29 9.91 -0.22
CA VAL A 207 -14.27 10.86 0.22
C VAL A 207 -14.68 11.35 1.61
N CYS A 208 -13.83 11.14 2.60
CA CYS A 208 -14.14 11.37 4.01
C CYS A 208 -13.25 12.45 4.62
N THR A 209 -13.79 13.20 5.58
CA THR A 209 -13.01 14.10 6.45
C THR A 209 -13.37 13.86 7.91
N TRP A 210 -12.60 14.46 8.83
CA TRP A 210 -12.93 14.47 10.26
C TRP A 210 -14.08 15.42 10.61
N GLN A 211 -14.41 16.38 9.73
CA GLN A 211 -15.38 17.43 10.04
C GLN A 211 -16.78 16.85 10.20
N GLY A 212 -17.58 17.40 11.13
CA GLY A 212 -18.96 16.94 11.34
C GLY A 212 -19.09 15.55 11.99
N ARG A 213 -18.00 14.99 12.54
CA ARG A 213 -17.98 13.68 13.22
C ARG A 213 -17.81 13.75 14.73
N ASP A 214 -17.59 14.95 15.29
CA ASP A 214 -17.52 15.11 16.74
C ASP A 214 -18.87 14.74 17.37
N PRO A 215 -18.87 14.04 18.51
CA PRO A 215 -20.10 13.74 19.23
C PRO A 215 -20.81 15.05 19.57
N THR A 216 -22.12 15.09 19.36
CA THR A 216 -22.91 16.21 19.87
C THR A 216 -23.00 16.10 21.39
N PRO A 217 -23.23 17.20 22.14
CA PRO A 217 -23.25 17.19 23.61
C PRO A 217 -24.25 16.23 24.28
N HIS A 218 -25.02 15.46 23.50
CA HIS A 218 -26.04 14.52 23.95
C HIS A 218 -25.83 13.09 23.43
N ASP A 219 -24.70 12.78 22.79
CA ASP A 219 -24.27 11.42 22.41
C ASP A 219 -23.55 10.69 23.56
#